data_AF-A0A852CP94-F1
#
_entry.id   AF-A0A852CP94-F1
#
_cell.length_a   1.000
_cell.length_b   1.000
_cell.length_c   1.000
_cell.angle_alpha   90.00
_cell.angle_beta   90.00
_cell.angle_gamma   90.00
#
_symmetry.space_group_name_H-M   'P 1'
#
loop_
_entity.id
_entity.type
_entity.pdbx_description
1 polymer ?
#
loop_
_entity_poly.entity_id
_entity_poly.type
_entity_poly.pdbx_seq_one_letter_code
_entity_poly.pdbx_strand_id
1 'polypeptide(L)'
;ARREAQKLRFGPWLLAAIESQKYPGLRWVDASRRRFRVPWKHNARKDVTSSDLEVFKVGWQQRLLLNSSERVGRGLGRELGWKTNFRCALRSTGMFVRLEDNSRCADDPHKVF
;
A
#
# COMPACT_ATOMS: atom_id res chain seq x y z
N ALA A 1 -9.30 18.41 9.90
CA ALA A 1 -8.05 18.88 9.26
C ALA A 1 -7.08 17.73 8.91
N ARG A 2 -6.41 17.08 9.87
CA ARG A 2 -5.31 16.13 9.59
C ARG A 2 -5.74 14.79 8.93
N ARG A 3 -6.91 14.25 9.27
CA ARG A 3 -7.48 13.05 8.61
C ARG A 3 -7.96 13.32 7.19
N GLU A 4 -8.50 14.50 6.93
CA GLU A 4 -8.92 14.94 5.59
C GLU A 4 -7.71 15.16 4.65
N ALA A 5 -6.63 15.79 5.13
CA ALA A 5 -5.40 15.92 4.34
C ALA A 5 -4.76 14.56 3.97
N GLN A 6 -4.92 13.55 4.84
CA GLN A 6 -4.44 12.18 4.58
C GLN A 6 -5.35 11.41 3.61
N LYS A 7 -6.67 11.59 3.72
CA LYS A 7 -7.68 11.10 2.76
C LYS A 7 -7.42 11.64 1.36
N LEU A 8 -7.17 12.95 1.25
CA LEU A 8 -7.07 13.66 -0.02
C LEU A 8 -5.83 13.32 -0.86
N ARG A 9 -4.84 12.57 -0.34
CA ARG A 9 -3.57 12.34 -1.07
C ARG A 9 -3.11 10.90 -1.18
N PHE A 10 -3.38 10.01 -0.20
CA PHE A 10 -2.97 8.60 -0.34
C PHE A 10 -3.84 7.84 -1.34
N GLY A 11 -5.17 8.05 -1.33
CA GLY A 11 -6.09 7.42 -2.29
C GLY A 11 -5.74 7.77 -3.75
N PRO A 12 -5.68 9.06 -4.11
CA PRO A 12 -5.27 9.47 -5.46
C PRO A 12 -3.87 8.99 -5.86
N TRP A 13 -2.90 9.02 -4.94
CA TRP A 13 -1.57 8.46 -5.20
C TRP A 13 -1.63 6.95 -5.50
N LEU A 14 -2.40 6.18 -4.74
CA LEU A 14 -2.51 4.74 -4.94
C LEU A 14 -3.11 4.42 -6.31
N LEU A 15 -4.14 5.17 -6.73
CA LEU A 15 -4.74 5.03 -8.06
C LEU A 15 -3.72 5.32 -9.17
N ALA A 16 -2.94 6.40 -9.03
CA ALA A 16 -1.86 6.70 -9.97
C ALA A 16 -0.75 5.63 -9.98
N ALA A 17 -0.43 5.07 -8.81
CA ALA A 17 0.54 3.98 -8.68
C ALA A 17 0.06 2.71 -9.40
N ILE A 18 -1.22 2.36 -9.27
CA ILE A 18 -1.85 1.24 -9.99
C ILE A 18 -1.80 1.48 -11.50
N GLU A 19 -2.15 2.69 -11.95
CA GLU A 19 -2.14 3.06 -13.37
C GLU A 19 -0.73 3.03 -13.96
N SER A 20 0.29 3.40 -13.18
CA SER A 20 1.67 3.40 -13.64
C SER A 20 2.24 2.01 -13.94
N GLN A 21 1.61 0.95 -13.42
CA GLN A 21 2.05 -0.46 -13.51
C GLN A 21 3.52 -0.69 -13.08
N LYS A 22 4.12 0.24 -12.33
CA LYS A 22 5.52 0.16 -11.90
C LYS A 22 5.76 -0.90 -10.84
N TYR A 23 4.74 -1.24 -10.05
CA TYR A 23 4.88 -2.14 -8.92
C TYR A 23 4.32 -3.52 -9.29
N PRO A 24 5.17 -4.57 -9.32
CA PRO A 24 4.72 -5.92 -9.65
C PRO A 24 3.56 -6.34 -8.76
N GLY A 25 2.48 -6.79 -9.39
CA GLY A 25 1.29 -7.25 -8.71
C GLY A 25 0.30 -6.17 -8.28
N LEU A 26 0.67 -4.89 -8.25
CA LEU A 26 -0.27 -3.79 -8.01
C LEU A 26 -0.94 -3.42 -9.35
N ARG A 27 -2.20 -3.79 -9.54
CA ARG A 27 -2.91 -3.58 -10.81
C ARG A 27 -4.43 -3.58 -10.65
N TRP A 28 -5.11 -3.02 -11.65
CA TRP A 28 -6.54 -3.25 -11.87
C TRP A 28 -6.79 -4.74 -12.14
N VAL A 29 -7.86 -5.29 -11.57
CA VAL A 29 -8.32 -6.67 -11.86
C VAL A 29 -9.48 -6.70 -12.85
N ASP A 30 -10.13 -5.56 -13.07
CA ASP A 30 -11.23 -5.40 -14.01
C ASP A 30 -10.95 -4.29 -15.04
N ALA A 31 -11.50 -4.45 -16.25
CA ALA A 31 -11.39 -3.42 -17.28
C ALA A 31 -12.13 -2.13 -16.91
N SER A 32 -13.16 -2.23 -16.06
CA SER A 32 -13.90 -1.08 -15.52
C SER A 32 -13.12 -0.26 -14.49
N ARG A 33 -11.92 -0.69 -14.07
CA ARG A 33 -11.08 0.02 -13.10
C ARG A 33 -11.83 0.35 -11.81
N ARG A 34 -12.63 -0.61 -11.33
CA ARG A 34 -13.39 -0.50 -10.08
C ARG A 34 -12.82 -1.39 -8.99
N ARG A 35 -12.03 -2.39 -9.38
CA ARG A 35 -11.40 -3.34 -8.47
C ARG A 35 -9.91 -3.39 -8.76
N PHE A 36 -9.12 -3.30 -7.71
CA PHE A 36 -7.67 -3.42 -7.84
C PHE A 36 -7.14 -4.41 -6.82
N ARG A 37 -5.99 -4.97 -7.13
CA ARG A 37 -5.28 -5.86 -6.22
C ARG A 37 -4.00 -5.20 -5.71
N VAL A 38 -3.67 -5.50 -4.46
CA VAL A 38 -2.40 -5.11 -3.82
C VAL A 38 -1.64 -6.40 -3.47
N PRO A 39 -0.37 -6.55 -3.89
CA PRO A 39 0.45 -7.68 -3.49
C PRO A 39 0.63 -7.66 -1.97
N TRP A 40 0.46 -8.79 -1.29
CA TRP A 40 0.43 -8.85 0.18
C TRP A 40 1.29 -9.97 0.77
N LYS A 41 2.38 -10.33 0.07
CA LYS A 41 3.35 -11.35 0.48
C LYS A 41 3.83 -11.19 1.92
N HIS A 42 3.89 -12.30 2.67
CA HIS A 42 4.27 -12.27 4.08
C HIS A 42 5.79 -12.09 4.24
N ASN A 43 6.23 -11.10 5.03
CA ASN A 43 7.65 -10.74 5.18
C ASN A 43 8.53 -11.88 5.73
N ALA A 44 7.95 -12.88 6.40
CA ALA A 44 8.71 -14.04 6.90
C ALA A 44 8.99 -15.10 5.82
N ARG A 45 8.48 -14.95 4.59
CA ARG A 45 8.82 -15.88 3.51
C ARG A 45 10.24 -15.58 3.00
N LYS A 46 11.00 -16.63 2.69
CA LYS A 46 12.39 -16.53 2.22
C LYS A 46 12.52 -15.91 0.82
N ASP A 47 11.44 -15.91 0.04
CA ASP A 47 11.37 -15.43 -1.33
C ASP A 47 10.86 -13.99 -1.45
N VAL A 48 10.81 -13.22 -0.36
CA VAL A 48 10.46 -11.79 -0.39
C VAL A 48 11.63 -11.00 -0.95
N THR A 49 11.35 -10.19 -1.96
CA THR A 49 12.34 -9.32 -2.63
C THR A 49 12.11 -7.86 -2.27
N SER A 50 13.10 -7.01 -2.55
CA SER A 50 12.94 -5.55 -2.38
C SER A 50 11.78 -4.98 -3.21
N SER A 51 11.50 -5.56 -4.38
CA SER A 51 10.39 -5.16 -5.24
C SER A 51 9.02 -5.44 -4.61
N ASP A 52 8.86 -6.54 -3.87
CA ASP A 52 7.64 -6.84 -3.11
C ASP A 52 7.36 -5.79 -2.03
N LEU A 53 8.42 -5.17 -1.49
CA LEU A 53 8.36 -4.18 -0.43
C LEU A 53 8.24 -2.74 -0.96
N GLU A 54 8.53 -2.52 -2.24
CA GLU A 54 8.70 -1.19 -2.81
C GLU A 54 7.42 -0.36 -2.76
N VAL A 55 6.27 -0.94 -3.09
CA VAL A 55 4.96 -0.26 -3.00
C VAL A 55 4.66 0.23 -1.58
N PHE A 56 5.04 -0.55 -0.57
CA PHE A 56 4.85 -0.19 0.84
C PHE A 56 5.82 0.92 1.26
N LYS A 57 7.07 0.86 0.78
CA LYS A 57 8.09 1.87 1.03
C LYS A 57 7.71 3.21 0.41
N VAL A 58 7.30 3.25 -0.85
CA VAL A 58 6.90 4.49 -1.54
C VAL A 58 5.61 5.04 -0.96
N GLY A 59 4.62 4.18 -0.67
CA GLY A 59 3.38 4.61 0.00
C GLY A 59 3.64 5.22 1.38
N TRP A 60 4.63 4.68 2.12
CA TRP A 60 5.11 5.27 3.37
C TRP A 60 5.80 6.61 3.17
N GLN A 61 6.72 6.72 2.19
CA GLN A 61 7.40 7.98 1.87
C GLN A 61 6.42 9.07 1.47
N GLN A 62 5.43 8.73 0.63
CA GLN A 62 4.38 9.66 0.22
C GLN A 62 3.61 10.19 1.42
N ARG A 63 3.43 9.37 2.46
CA ARG A 63 2.80 9.80 3.71
C ARG A 63 3.72 10.66 4.59
N LEU A 64 5.02 10.35 4.66
CA LEU A 64 6.01 11.11 5.43
C LEU A 64 6.29 12.49 4.86
N LEU A 65 6.38 12.63 3.52
CA LEU A 65 6.56 13.92 2.85
C LEU A 65 5.44 14.92 3.21
N LEU A 66 4.30 14.42 3.68
CA LEU A 66 3.12 15.22 4.05
C LEU A 66 2.98 15.44 5.56
N ASN A 67 3.75 14.75 6.40
CA ASN A 67 3.77 14.92 7.86
C ASN A 67 5.23 15.18 8.30
N SER A 68 5.69 16.43 8.18
CA SER A 68 7.03 16.85 8.63
C SER A 68 7.31 16.49 10.10
N SER A 69 6.28 16.44 10.94
CA SER A 69 6.37 16.01 12.35
C SER A 69 6.55 14.49 12.55
N GLU A 70 6.14 13.63 11.59
CA GLU A 70 6.42 12.19 11.66
C GLU A 70 7.86 11.84 11.25
N ARG A 71 8.59 12.77 10.64
CA ARG A 71 10.03 12.59 10.32
C ARG A 71 10.91 12.48 11.56
N VAL A 72 10.47 13.03 12.70
CA VAL A 72 11.30 13.21 13.90
C VAL A 72 11.11 12.10 14.94
N GLY A 73 10.01 11.33 14.89
CA GLY A 73 9.65 10.42 16.01
C GLY A 73 9.52 8.93 15.68
N ARG A 74 9.42 8.53 14.40
CA ARG A 74 9.31 7.12 14.02
C ARG A 74 10.52 6.73 13.19
N GLY A 75 11.47 6.06 13.83
CA GLY A 75 12.72 5.61 13.22
C GLY A 75 12.54 5.13 11.79
N LEU A 76 13.34 5.70 10.90
CA LEU A 76 13.58 5.18 9.57
C LEU A 76 13.98 3.71 9.72
N GLY A 77 13.24 2.78 9.11
CA GLY A 77 13.83 1.48 8.76
C GLY A 77 13.39 0.27 9.56
N ARG A 78 12.09 -0.05 9.56
CA ARG A 78 11.70 -1.48 9.61
C ARG A 78 10.68 -1.75 8.52
N GLU A 79 10.98 -2.74 7.67
CA GLU A 79 10.13 -3.23 6.57
C GLU A 79 8.71 -3.58 7.04
N LEU A 80 8.60 -4.03 8.29
CA LEU A 80 7.34 -4.32 8.98
C LEU A 80 6.48 -3.06 9.23
N GLY A 81 7.12 -1.90 9.42
CA GLY A 81 6.47 -0.62 9.62
C GLY A 81 5.79 -0.13 8.36
N TRP A 82 6.41 -0.28 7.19
CA TRP A 82 5.86 0.19 5.91
C TRP A 82 4.54 -0.48 5.56
N LYS A 83 4.46 -1.82 5.68
CA LYS A 83 3.23 -2.57 5.41
C LYS A 83 2.12 -2.23 6.40
N THR A 84 2.47 -2.05 7.67
CA THR A 84 1.52 -1.61 8.72
C THR A 84 0.98 -0.21 8.42
N ASN A 85 1.85 0.72 8.04
CA ASN A 85 1.47 2.10 7.73
C ASN A 85 0.65 2.18 6.46
N PHE A 86 1.00 1.41 5.42
CA PHE A 86 0.20 1.30 4.20
C PHE A 86 -1.21 0.81 4.49
N ARG A 87 -1.35 -0.26 5.29
CA ARG A 87 -2.66 -0.78 5.72
C ARG A 87 -3.46 0.28 6.49
N CYS A 88 -2.82 1.00 7.40
CA CYS A 88 -3.47 2.06 8.16
C CYS A 88 -3.91 3.23 7.26
N ALA A 89 -3.06 3.65 6.31
CA ALA A 89 -3.38 4.69 5.34
C ALA A 89 -4.56 4.28 4.45
N LEU A 90 -4.52 3.06 3.90
CA LEU A 90 -5.59 2.48 3.09
C LEU A 90 -6.92 2.45 3.86
N ARG A 91 -6.90 2.05 5.14
CA ARG A 91 -8.10 2.07 5.98
C ARG A 91 -8.56 3.50 6.30
N SER A 92 -7.64 4.44 6.50
CA SER A 92 -8.00 5.81 6.88
C SER A 92 -8.59 6.62 5.74
N THR A 93 -8.37 6.24 4.48
CA THR A 93 -9.02 6.93 3.35
C THR A 93 -10.53 6.74 3.39
N GLY A 94 -11.00 5.55 3.80
CA GLY A 94 -12.41 5.17 3.70
C GLY A 94 -12.92 5.09 2.26
N MET A 95 -12.02 5.11 1.27
CA MET A 95 -12.37 5.09 -0.16
C MET A 95 -12.48 3.67 -0.73
N PHE A 96 -11.86 2.70 -0.06
CA PHE A 96 -11.68 1.35 -0.58
C PHE A 96 -12.19 0.33 0.42
N VAL A 97 -12.86 -0.70 -0.08
CA VAL A 97 -13.42 -1.79 0.72
C VAL A 97 -12.75 -3.07 0.29
N ARG A 98 -12.16 -3.82 1.23
CA ARG A 98 -11.55 -5.11 0.90
C ARG A 98 -12.65 -6.08 0.45
N LEU A 99 -12.55 -6.57 -0.78
CA LEU A 99 -13.46 -7.55 -1.36
C LEU A 99 -12.95 -8.98 -1.12
N GLU A 100 -11.65 -9.21 -1.30
CA GLU A 100 -11.04 -10.55 -1.18
C GLU A 100 -9.72 -10.52 -0.40
N ASP A 101 -9.44 -11.60 0.32
CA ASP A 101 -8.20 -11.78 1.07
C ASP A 101 -7.47 -13.06 0.66
N ASN A 102 -6.69 -12.96 -0.42
CA ASN A 102 -5.86 -14.04 -0.95
C ASN A 102 -4.44 -13.99 -0.37
N SER A 103 -4.23 -13.33 0.79
CA SER A 103 -2.87 -13.11 1.32
C SER A 103 -2.19 -14.37 1.85
N ARG A 104 -2.94 -15.48 1.99
CA ARG A 104 -2.43 -16.81 2.35
C ARG A 104 -2.12 -17.69 1.14
N CYS A 105 -2.39 -17.22 -0.08
CA CYS A 105 -2.07 -17.97 -1.29
C CYS A 105 -0.55 -18.21 -1.39
N ALA A 106 -0.16 -19.44 -1.73
CA ALA A 106 1.25 -19.83 -1.81
C ALA A 106 1.96 -19.16 -3.00
N ASP A 107 1.30 -19.09 -4.15
CA ASP A 107 1.91 -18.63 -5.40
C ASP A 107 1.74 -17.12 -5.62
N ASP A 108 0.54 -16.59 -5.35
CA ASP A 108 0.20 -15.18 -5.62
C ASP A 108 -0.54 -14.55 -4.43
N PRO A 109 0.16 -14.26 -3.31
CA PRO A 109 -0.44 -13.66 -2.14
C PRO A 109 -0.83 -12.20 -2.39
N HIS A 110 -2.12 -11.90 -2.46
CA HIS A 110 -2.64 -10.55 -2.72
C HIS A 110 -3.96 -10.26 -1.98
N LYS A 111 -4.41 -9.01 -2.01
CA LYS A 111 -5.73 -8.58 -1.52
C LYS A 111 -6.43 -7.77 -2.58
N VAL A 112 -7.73 -7.99 -2.76
CA VAL A 112 -8.56 -7.24 -3.71
C VAL A 112 -9.38 -6.22 -2.94
N PHE A 113 -9.40 -4.99 -3.46
CA PHE A 113 -10.13 -3.84 -2.94
C PHE A 113 -11.00 -3.22 -4.04
#